data_AF-A0A448P3E4-F1
#
_entry.id   AF-A0A448P3E4-F1
#
_cell.length_a   1.000
_cell.length_b   1.000
_cell.length_c   1.000
_cell.angle_alpha   90.00
_cell.angle_beta   90.00
_cell.angle_gamma   90.00
#
_symmetry.space_group_name_H-M   'P 1'
#
loop_
_entity.id
_entity.type
_entity.pdbx_description
1 polymer ?
#
loop_
_entity_poly.entity_id
_entity_poly.type
_entity_poly.pdbx_seq_one_letter_code
_entity_poly.pdbx_strand_id
1 'polypeptide(L)'
;MTTTTLTGSSPTSVETDSARHPGIPFTRLLRAERRKMTDTRSGFWLVLVLILGALAAAVTVVATWDRLADGPNPSWTLGGAFIPFVPMTLLPVLAILLITSEWSTRLALSTFTLEPRRGRVIGAKTVVTVAATVLIWALCQGLAALAALLGEVIHSSSPVSWTIRWSALGGDLAQAVLLVLVAAALGLAIGNAPAAIVLYLILPVLTTTLALIPGLHTAMGWVSLDAISMLGAGSLDTRGWAHVAVSALIWIVIPAVVGTIRTLRREVK
;
A
#
# COMPACT_ATOMS: atom_id res chain seq x y z
N MET A 1 -48.74 66.09 -5.05
CA MET A 1 -47.29 65.77 -5.07
C MET A 1 -47.00 65.17 -3.71
N THR A 2 -46.87 63.84 -3.62
CA THR A 2 -46.79 63.11 -2.35
C THR A 2 -45.44 62.43 -2.29
N THR A 3 -44.57 62.89 -1.40
CA THR A 3 -43.20 62.39 -1.24
C THR A 3 -43.21 61.26 -0.22
N THR A 4 -42.97 60.03 -0.67
CA THR A 4 -42.79 58.86 0.19
C THR A 4 -41.32 58.74 0.58
N THR A 5 -41.00 59.02 1.85
CA THR A 5 -39.69 58.75 2.46
C THR A 5 -39.56 57.27 2.80
N LEU A 6 -38.59 56.58 2.19
CA LEU A 6 -38.17 55.23 2.58
C LEU A 6 -37.21 55.33 3.77
N THR A 7 -37.66 54.93 4.95
CA THR A 7 -36.78 54.68 6.10
C THR A 7 -35.90 53.47 5.82
N GLY A 8 -34.59 53.69 5.69
CA GLY A 8 -33.61 52.63 5.55
C GLY A 8 -33.53 51.79 6.82
N SER A 9 -33.92 50.52 6.75
CA SER A 9 -33.56 49.54 7.77
C SER A 9 -32.05 49.31 7.69
N SER A 10 -31.34 49.66 8.76
CA SER A 10 -29.92 49.29 8.91
C SER A 10 -29.81 47.77 8.82
N PRO A 11 -28.86 47.22 8.04
CA PRO A 11 -28.67 45.78 8.02
C PRO A 11 -28.24 45.37 9.42
N THR A 12 -29.09 44.61 10.11
CA THR A 12 -28.71 43.90 11.33
C THR A 12 -27.50 43.07 10.97
N SER A 13 -26.33 43.43 11.50
CA SER A 13 -25.16 42.58 11.47
C SER A 13 -25.56 41.30 12.20
N VAL A 14 -25.91 40.27 11.44
CA VAL A 14 -25.90 38.91 11.96
C VAL A 14 -24.44 38.66 12.28
N GLU A 15 -24.08 38.93 13.54
CA GLU A 15 -22.91 38.37 14.17
C GLU A 15 -23.09 36.86 14.02
N THR A 16 -22.53 36.33 12.93
CA THR A 16 -22.43 34.90 12.73
C THR A 16 -21.48 34.49 13.84
N ASP A 17 -22.07 34.08 14.96
CA ASP A 17 -21.43 33.26 15.96
C ASP A 17 -20.76 32.15 15.16
N SER A 18 -19.47 32.33 14.92
CA SER A 18 -18.61 31.36 14.28
C SER A 18 -18.36 30.30 15.33
N ALA A 19 -19.46 29.66 15.75
CA ALA A 19 -19.50 28.50 16.58
C ALA A 19 -18.44 27.60 15.99
N ARG A 20 -17.37 27.40 16.77
CA ARG A 20 -16.20 26.61 16.40
C ARG A 20 -16.71 25.25 15.98
N HIS A 21 -17.02 25.07 14.71
CA HIS A 21 -17.35 23.77 14.19
C HIS A 21 -16.07 22.95 14.40
N PRO A 22 -16.11 21.93 15.27
CA PRO A 22 -14.91 21.13 15.51
C PRO A 22 -14.45 20.59 14.16
N GLY A 23 -13.18 20.83 13.83
CA GLY A 23 -12.61 20.40 12.55
C GLY A 23 -12.83 18.91 12.30
N ILE A 24 -12.80 18.48 11.04
CA ILE A 24 -13.14 17.10 10.68
C ILE A 24 -12.22 16.13 11.45
N PRO A 25 -12.79 15.15 12.18
CA PRO A 25 -12.00 14.20 12.95
C PRO A 25 -11.23 13.26 12.00
N PHE A 26 -10.02 12.87 12.39
CA PHE A 26 -9.15 12.02 11.57
C PHE A 26 -9.78 10.65 11.24
N THR A 27 -10.61 10.13 12.14
CA THR A 27 -11.38 8.89 11.94
C THR A 27 -12.36 8.98 10.77
N ARG A 28 -12.95 10.17 10.53
CA ARG A 28 -13.86 10.40 9.40
C ARG A 28 -13.10 10.42 8.08
N LEU A 29 -11.88 11.01 8.07
CA LEU A 29 -10.96 10.93 6.93
C LEU A 29 -10.57 9.48 6.63
N LEU A 30 -10.19 8.71 7.66
CA LEU A 30 -9.83 7.30 7.53
C LEU A 30 -10.98 6.47 6.92
N ARG A 31 -12.22 6.67 7.39
CA ARG A 31 -13.40 5.98 6.86
C ARG A 31 -13.67 6.34 5.40
N ALA A 32 -13.50 7.62 5.03
CA ALA A 32 -13.67 8.07 3.66
C ALA A 32 -12.62 7.45 2.72
N GLU A 33 -11.34 7.44 3.13
CA GLU A 33 -10.27 6.83 2.34
C GLU A 33 -10.41 5.31 2.23
N ARG A 34 -10.81 4.61 3.30
CA ARG A 34 -11.11 3.17 3.26
C ARG A 34 -12.19 2.87 2.24
N ARG A 35 -13.24 3.69 2.17
CA ARG A 35 -14.34 3.50 1.22
C ARG A 35 -13.89 3.66 -0.23
N LYS A 36 -12.92 4.54 -0.52
CA LYS A 36 -12.37 4.73 -1.87
C LYS A 36 -11.66 3.48 -2.42
N MET A 37 -11.10 2.63 -1.55
CA MET A 37 -10.45 1.39 -1.97
C MET A 37 -11.42 0.40 -2.61
N THR A 38 -12.69 0.41 -2.20
CA THR A 38 -13.71 -0.54 -2.68
C THR A 38 -14.78 0.08 -3.56
N ASP A 39 -15.10 1.37 -3.36
CA ASP A 39 -16.24 2.01 -4.05
C ASP A 39 -15.85 2.59 -5.42
N THR A 40 -14.57 2.60 -5.76
CA THR A 40 -14.11 2.92 -7.12
C THR A 40 -14.17 1.67 -8.00
N ARG A 41 -14.55 1.79 -9.28
CA ARG A 41 -14.55 0.65 -10.21
C ARG A 41 -13.19 -0.05 -10.23
N SER A 42 -12.11 0.71 -10.38
CA SER A 42 -10.75 0.18 -10.39
C SER A 42 -10.35 -0.46 -9.05
N GLY A 43 -10.69 0.16 -7.92
CA GLY A 43 -10.40 -0.40 -6.59
C GLY A 43 -11.16 -1.69 -6.32
N PHE A 44 -12.46 -1.72 -6.65
CA PHE A 44 -13.30 -2.92 -6.54
C PHE A 44 -12.72 -4.09 -7.32
N TRP A 45 -12.45 -3.91 -8.62
CA TRP A 45 -11.91 -4.96 -9.47
C TRP A 45 -10.52 -5.43 -9.02
N LEU A 46 -9.68 -4.49 -8.56
CA LEU A 46 -8.37 -4.84 -8.06
C LEU A 46 -8.47 -5.69 -6.79
N VAL A 47 -9.25 -5.27 -5.78
CA VAL A 47 -9.49 -6.06 -4.56
C VAL A 47 -10.08 -7.43 -4.87
N LEU A 48 -11.02 -7.51 -5.82
CA LEU A 48 -11.58 -8.78 -6.28
C LEU A 48 -10.49 -9.69 -6.85
N VAL A 49 -9.59 -9.17 -7.69
CA VAL A 49 -8.46 -9.93 -8.24
C VAL A 49 -7.47 -10.37 -7.16
N LEU A 50 -7.21 -9.55 -6.13
CA LEU A 50 -6.38 -9.95 -4.99
C LEU A 50 -6.97 -11.18 -4.30
N ILE A 51 -8.28 -11.11 -3.97
CA ILE A 51 -8.97 -12.18 -3.24
C ILE A 51 -9.07 -13.44 -4.09
N LEU A 52 -9.51 -13.33 -5.34
CA LEU A 52 -9.62 -14.48 -6.24
C LEU A 52 -8.25 -15.11 -6.54
N GLY A 53 -7.21 -14.28 -6.71
CA GLY A 53 -5.84 -14.76 -6.89
C GLY A 53 -5.33 -15.54 -5.67
N ALA A 54 -5.56 -15.02 -4.46
CA ALA A 54 -5.19 -15.71 -3.23
C ALA A 54 -5.94 -17.04 -3.07
N LEU A 55 -7.25 -17.06 -3.37
CA LEU A 55 -8.07 -18.27 -3.30
C LEU A 55 -7.66 -19.32 -4.34
N ALA A 56 -7.41 -18.91 -5.59
CA ALA A 56 -6.94 -19.80 -6.65
C ALA A 56 -5.58 -20.41 -6.31
N ALA A 57 -4.67 -19.59 -5.77
CA ALA A 57 -3.38 -20.07 -5.27
C ALA A 57 -3.55 -21.04 -4.09
N ALA A 58 -4.45 -20.75 -3.14
CA ALA A 58 -4.73 -21.64 -2.02
C ALA A 58 -5.25 -23.01 -2.48
N VAL A 59 -6.19 -23.04 -3.43
CA VAL A 59 -6.68 -24.30 -4.03
C VAL A 59 -5.54 -25.06 -4.71
N THR A 60 -4.66 -24.34 -5.42
CA THR A 60 -3.49 -24.94 -6.08
C THR A 60 -2.53 -25.56 -5.06
N VAL A 61 -2.27 -24.87 -3.94
CA VAL A 61 -1.43 -25.39 -2.84
C VAL A 61 -2.04 -26.65 -2.24
N VAL A 62 -3.36 -26.68 -1.98
CA VAL A 62 -4.05 -27.87 -1.49
C VAL A 62 -3.91 -29.04 -2.46
N ALA A 63 -4.14 -28.79 -3.76
CA ALA A 63 -4.13 -29.82 -4.81
C ALA A 63 -2.73 -30.35 -5.14
N THR A 64 -1.67 -29.66 -4.74
CA THR A 64 -0.27 -30.03 -5.03
C THR A 64 0.55 -30.22 -3.75
N TRP A 65 -0.14 -30.46 -2.63
CA TRP A 65 0.49 -30.55 -1.31
C TRP A 65 1.50 -31.68 -1.22
N ASP A 66 1.22 -32.84 -1.82
CA ASP A 66 2.15 -33.96 -1.95
C ASP A 66 3.53 -33.53 -2.48
N ARG A 67 3.55 -32.79 -3.59
CA ARG A 67 4.78 -32.30 -4.22
C ARG A 67 5.48 -31.23 -3.40
N LEU A 68 4.70 -30.40 -2.71
CA LEU A 68 5.25 -29.34 -1.86
C LEU A 68 5.86 -29.91 -0.59
N ALA A 69 5.27 -31.00 -0.08
CA ALA A 69 5.67 -31.68 1.13
C ALA A 69 6.95 -32.53 0.95
N ASP A 70 7.19 -33.04 -0.26
CA ASP A 70 8.43 -33.76 -0.61
C ASP A 70 9.67 -32.85 -0.70
N GLY A 71 9.49 -31.53 -0.60
CA GLY A 71 10.57 -30.56 -0.61
C GLY A 71 11.39 -30.53 0.69
N PRO A 72 12.58 -29.91 0.70
CA PRO A 72 13.53 -29.99 1.80
C PRO A 72 13.10 -29.36 3.14
N ASN A 73 11.90 -28.75 3.26
CA ASN A 73 11.35 -28.19 4.50
C ASN A 73 9.82 -27.94 4.40
N PRO A 74 8.97 -28.98 4.53
CA PRO A 74 7.53 -28.87 4.32
C PRO A 74 6.83 -28.13 5.45
N SER A 75 6.88 -26.80 5.41
CA SER A 75 6.23 -25.92 6.38
C SER A 75 4.93 -25.36 5.83
N TRP A 76 3.95 -25.10 6.69
CA TRP A 76 2.73 -24.38 6.30
C TRP A 76 3.04 -23.01 5.68
N THR A 77 4.19 -22.42 6.02
CA THR A 77 4.70 -21.18 5.44
C THR A 77 5.19 -21.29 3.99
N LEU A 78 5.36 -22.50 3.43
CA LEU A 78 5.64 -22.68 2.00
C LEU A 78 4.47 -22.21 1.11
N GLY A 79 3.23 -22.43 1.54
CA GLY A 79 2.05 -21.81 0.94
C GLY A 79 2.08 -20.27 1.03
N GLY A 80 2.81 -19.74 2.01
CA GLY A 80 3.07 -18.33 2.23
C GLY A 80 3.97 -17.65 1.19
N ALA A 81 4.55 -18.36 0.23
CA ALA A 81 5.17 -17.73 -0.94
C ALA A 81 4.20 -17.61 -2.12
N PHE A 82 3.37 -18.64 -2.34
CA PHE A 82 2.47 -18.71 -3.51
C PHE A 82 1.16 -17.95 -3.32
N ILE A 83 0.51 -18.11 -2.16
CA ILE A 83 -0.78 -17.49 -1.87
C ILE A 83 -0.72 -15.95 -1.86
N PRO A 84 0.27 -15.31 -1.22
CA PRO A 84 0.38 -13.85 -1.23
C PRO A 84 0.95 -13.28 -2.53
N PHE A 85 1.40 -14.09 -3.49
CA PHE A 85 2.05 -13.59 -4.71
C PHE A 85 1.19 -12.55 -5.46
N VAL A 86 -0.05 -12.90 -5.82
CA VAL A 86 -0.96 -11.97 -6.51
C VAL A 86 -1.36 -10.80 -5.60
N PRO A 87 -1.83 -11.04 -4.36
CA PRO A 87 -2.13 -9.97 -3.41
C PRO A 87 -1.00 -8.95 -3.23
N MET A 88 0.20 -9.40 -2.84
CA MET A 88 1.32 -8.53 -2.49
C MET A 88 1.95 -7.84 -3.69
N THR A 89 1.81 -8.40 -4.90
CA THR A 89 2.25 -7.74 -6.14
C THR A 89 1.33 -6.58 -6.54
N LEU A 90 0.02 -6.74 -6.36
CA LEU A 90 -0.98 -5.77 -6.82
C LEU A 90 -1.42 -4.77 -5.74
N LEU A 91 -1.21 -5.05 -4.45
CA LEU A 91 -1.51 -4.12 -3.34
C LEU A 91 -0.78 -2.77 -3.46
N PRO A 92 0.51 -2.71 -3.86
CA PRO A 92 1.20 -1.47 -4.16
C PRO A 92 0.54 -0.66 -5.29
N VAL A 93 -0.04 -1.33 -6.29
CA VAL A 93 -0.83 -0.66 -7.35
C VAL A 93 -2.08 -0.01 -6.78
N LEU A 94 -2.79 -0.70 -5.87
CA LEU A 94 -3.93 -0.12 -5.16
C LEU A 94 -3.52 1.12 -4.33
N ALA A 95 -2.36 1.08 -3.69
CA ALA A 95 -1.80 2.21 -2.96
C ALA A 95 -1.57 3.43 -3.86
N ILE A 96 -0.97 3.22 -5.03
CA ILE A 96 -0.74 4.28 -6.03
C ILE A 96 -2.07 4.88 -6.48
N LEU A 97 -3.05 4.05 -6.82
CA LEU A 97 -4.39 4.50 -7.24
C LEU A 97 -5.07 5.32 -6.15
N LEU A 98 -5.00 4.87 -4.89
CA LEU A 98 -5.59 5.59 -3.76
C LEU A 98 -4.96 6.98 -3.58
N ILE A 99 -3.63 7.08 -3.67
CA ILE A 99 -2.90 8.34 -3.51
C ILE A 99 -3.11 9.29 -4.68
N THR A 100 -3.16 8.78 -5.89
CA THR A 100 -3.29 9.62 -7.10
C THR A 100 -4.74 9.98 -7.43
N SER A 101 -5.73 9.27 -6.87
CA SER A 101 -7.16 9.43 -7.17
C SER A 101 -7.68 10.86 -7.04
N GLU A 102 -7.15 11.65 -6.09
CA GLU A 102 -7.60 13.02 -5.85
C GLU A 102 -7.20 13.98 -6.95
N TRP A 103 -6.05 13.73 -7.59
CA TRP A 103 -5.52 14.59 -8.64
C TRP A 103 -5.98 14.14 -10.03
N SER A 104 -6.29 12.85 -10.19
CA SER A 104 -6.85 12.32 -11.43
C SER A 104 -8.33 12.61 -11.61
N THR A 105 -9.05 12.92 -10.52
CA THR A 105 -10.46 13.30 -10.53
C THR A 105 -10.60 14.76 -10.07
N ARG A 106 -11.65 15.49 -10.48
CA ARG A 106 -11.87 16.88 -10.00
C ARG A 106 -12.20 16.98 -8.49
N LEU A 107 -11.91 15.93 -7.72
CA LEU A 107 -12.19 15.81 -6.29
C LEU A 107 -11.13 16.48 -5.40
N ALA A 108 -9.96 16.87 -5.93
CA ALA A 108 -8.99 17.66 -5.17
C ALA A 108 -9.60 18.95 -4.61
N LEU A 109 -10.45 19.63 -5.41
CA LEU A 109 -11.07 20.90 -5.02
C LEU A 109 -12.12 20.72 -3.92
N SER A 110 -12.96 19.68 -3.99
CA SER A 110 -13.92 19.38 -2.92
C SER A 110 -13.24 18.84 -1.66
N THR A 111 -12.15 18.07 -1.79
CA THR A 111 -11.43 17.51 -0.63
C THR A 111 -10.68 18.60 0.13
N PHE A 112 -9.95 19.47 -0.56
CA PHE A 112 -9.15 20.52 0.09
C PHE A 112 -9.94 21.77 0.47
N THR A 113 -11.18 21.93 -0.01
CA THR A 113 -12.12 22.91 0.57
C THR A 113 -12.68 22.41 1.91
N LEU A 114 -12.95 21.11 2.04
CA LEU A 114 -13.47 20.51 3.28
C LEU A 114 -12.37 20.27 4.34
N GLU A 115 -11.18 19.82 3.94
CA GLU A 115 -10.01 19.65 4.82
C GLU A 115 -8.78 20.36 4.22
N PRO A 116 -8.53 21.64 4.59
CA PRO A 116 -7.41 22.41 4.07
C PRO A 116 -6.02 21.85 4.45
N ARG A 117 -5.96 21.05 5.51
CA ARG A 117 -4.72 20.45 6.04
C ARG A 117 -4.32 19.23 5.22
N ARG A 118 -3.76 19.46 4.04
CA ARG A 118 -3.41 18.41 3.05
C ARG A 118 -2.56 17.26 3.62
N GLY A 119 -1.69 17.56 4.60
CA GLY A 119 -0.90 16.54 5.30
C GLY A 119 -1.73 15.50 6.05
N ARG A 120 -2.92 15.87 6.57
CA ARG A 120 -3.83 14.92 7.24
C ARG A 120 -4.47 13.96 6.26
N VAL A 121 -4.78 14.41 5.05
CA VAL A 121 -5.32 13.56 3.98
C VAL A 121 -4.27 12.55 3.52
N ILE A 122 -3.03 13.00 3.30
CA ILE A 122 -1.90 12.11 2.98
C ILE A 122 -1.70 11.08 4.10
N GLY A 123 -1.65 11.52 5.36
CA GLY A 123 -1.51 10.62 6.51
C GLY A 123 -2.66 9.60 6.61
N ALA A 124 -3.90 10.03 6.38
CA ALA A 124 -5.06 9.12 6.37
C ALA A 124 -4.91 8.06 5.28
N LYS A 125 -4.53 8.44 4.05
CA LYS A 125 -4.29 7.49 2.95
C LYS A 125 -3.20 6.49 3.32
N THR A 126 -2.06 6.95 3.83
CA THR A 126 -0.97 6.06 4.26
C THR A 126 -1.42 5.07 5.31
N VAL A 127 -2.18 5.52 6.33
CA VAL A 127 -2.71 4.63 7.37
C VAL A 127 -3.70 3.61 6.80
N VAL A 128 -4.62 4.01 5.92
CA VAL A 128 -5.55 3.06 5.28
C VAL A 128 -4.78 2.03 4.45
N THR A 129 -3.79 2.46 3.67
CA THR A 129 -3.00 1.55 2.83
C THR A 129 -2.19 0.56 3.66
N VAL A 130 -1.52 1.01 4.73
CA VAL A 130 -0.79 0.11 5.64
C VAL A 130 -1.75 -0.85 6.33
N ALA A 131 -2.90 -0.37 6.82
CA ALA A 131 -3.91 -1.22 7.45
C ALA A 131 -4.47 -2.28 6.49
N ALA A 132 -4.72 -1.92 5.23
CA ALA A 132 -5.14 -2.86 4.19
C ALA A 132 -4.06 -3.90 3.89
N THR A 133 -2.78 -3.49 3.86
CA THR A 133 -1.63 -4.38 3.69
C THR A 133 -1.58 -5.43 4.78
N VAL A 134 -1.65 -4.99 6.05
CA VAL A 134 -1.63 -5.89 7.22
C VAL A 134 -2.80 -6.86 7.18
N LEU A 135 -4.01 -6.38 6.84
CA LEU A 135 -5.21 -7.22 6.80
C LEU A 135 -5.14 -8.28 5.70
N ILE A 136 -4.73 -7.88 4.49
CA ILE A 136 -4.63 -8.80 3.34
C ILE A 136 -3.49 -9.80 3.58
N TRP A 137 -2.37 -9.35 4.14
CA TRP A 137 -1.28 -10.23 4.56
C TRP A 137 -1.77 -11.26 5.58
N ALA A 138 -2.47 -10.83 6.63
CA ALA A 138 -3.02 -11.74 7.64
C ALA A 138 -4.01 -12.75 7.04
N LEU A 139 -4.84 -12.31 6.08
CA LEU A 139 -5.74 -13.19 5.33
C LEU A 139 -4.95 -14.24 4.53
N CYS A 140 -3.87 -13.85 3.85
CA CYS A 140 -3.00 -14.77 3.12
C CYS A 140 -2.37 -15.80 4.07
N GLN A 141 -1.91 -15.40 5.25
CA GLN A 141 -1.36 -16.33 6.24
C GLN A 141 -2.42 -17.31 6.76
N GLY A 142 -3.65 -16.83 7.00
CA GLY A 142 -4.79 -17.67 7.36
C GLY A 142 -5.14 -18.68 6.26
N LEU A 143 -5.15 -18.24 5.01
CA LEU A 143 -5.36 -19.11 3.84
C LEU A 143 -4.23 -20.14 3.69
N ALA A 144 -2.97 -19.76 3.93
CA ALA A 144 -1.84 -20.67 3.89
C ALA A 144 -1.94 -21.77 4.96
N ALA A 145 -2.27 -21.39 6.20
CA ALA A 145 -2.51 -22.36 7.27
C ALA A 145 -3.68 -23.30 6.94
N LEU A 146 -4.78 -22.77 6.41
CA LEU A 146 -5.94 -23.58 6.00
C LEU A 146 -5.60 -24.51 4.84
N ALA A 147 -4.85 -24.03 3.84
CA ALA A 147 -4.44 -24.82 2.69
C ALA A 147 -3.49 -25.96 3.09
N ALA A 148 -2.56 -25.69 4.00
CA ALA A 148 -1.66 -26.72 4.55
C ALA A 148 -2.45 -27.80 5.31
N LEU A 149 -3.38 -27.40 6.18
CA LEU A 149 -4.24 -28.32 6.92
C LEU A 149 -5.08 -29.22 6.00
N LEU A 150 -5.73 -28.63 4.99
CA LEU A 150 -6.50 -29.39 4.01
C LEU A 150 -5.62 -30.28 3.14
N GLY A 151 -4.43 -29.80 2.79
CA GLY A 151 -3.41 -30.55 2.04
C GLY A 151 -2.99 -31.81 2.75
N GLU A 152 -2.71 -31.74 4.06
CA GLU A 152 -2.37 -32.89 4.91
C GLU A 152 -3.52 -33.90 5.01
N VAL A 153 -4.76 -33.42 5.17
CA VAL A 153 -5.95 -34.30 5.25
C VAL A 153 -6.14 -35.08 3.94
N ILE A 154 -5.93 -34.43 2.79
CA ILE A 154 -6.08 -35.06 1.47
C ILE A 154 -4.89 -35.95 1.13
N HIS A 155 -3.67 -35.53 1.47
CA HIS A 155 -2.42 -36.23 1.21
C HIS A 155 -1.79 -36.69 2.53
N SER A 156 -2.43 -37.66 3.18
CA SER A 156 -2.07 -38.16 4.51
C SER A 156 -0.63 -38.72 4.65
N SER A 157 0.04 -39.03 3.55
CA SER A 157 1.45 -39.44 3.50
C SER A 157 2.44 -38.28 3.73
N SER A 158 1.95 -37.04 3.78
CA SER A 158 2.74 -35.83 3.66
C SER A 158 2.40 -34.84 4.80
N PRO A 159 2.88 -35.08 6.04
CA PRO A 159 2.50 -34.30 7.22
C PRO A 159 3.01 -32.85 7.16
N VAL A 160 2.23 -31.91 7.71
CA VAL A 160 2.59 -30.48 7.75
C VAL A 160 3.50 -30.19 8.93
N SER A 161 4.61 -29.50 8.70
CA SER A 161 5.36 -28.85 9.78
C SER A 161 4.71 -27.52 10.18
N TRP A 162 4.33 -27.42 11.45
CA TRP A 162 3.77 -26.21 12.06
C TRP A 162 4.82 -25.26 12.65
N THR A 163 6.11 -25.50 12.37
CA THR A 163 7.20 -24.65 12.87
C THR A 163 7.12 -23.24 12.30
N ILE A 164 7.12 -22.23 13.18
CA ILE A 164 7.07 -20.81 12.78
C ILE A 164 8.43 -20.17 12.96
N ARG A 165 9.01 -19.66 11.87
CA ARG A 165 10.16 -18.75 11.92
C ARG A 165 9.67 -17.32 12.07
N TRP A 166 9.55 -16.83 13.30
CA TRP A 166 9.04 -15.50 13.60
C TRP A 166 9.81 -14.37 12.89
N SER A 167 11.11 -14.52 12.68
CA SER A 167 11.91 -13.55 11.94
C SER A 167 11.52 -13.45 10.46
N ALA A 168 11.20 -14.58 9.83
CA ALA A 168 10.74 -14.64 8.44
C ALA A 168 9.31 -14.10 8.34
N LEU A 169 8.42 -14.49 9.25
CA LEU A 169 7.04 -14.00 9.27
C LEU A 169 6.97 -12.48 9.49
N GLY A 170 7.73 -11.96 10.47
CA GLY A 170 7.81 -10.52 10.71
C GLY A 170 8.51 -9.76 9.59
N GLY A 171 9.55 -10.35 8.99
CA GLY A 171 10.24 -9.80 7.84
C GLY A 171 9.37 -9.73 6.59
N ASP A 172 8.54 -10.74 6.35
CA ASP A 172 7.58 -10.77 5.24
C ASP A 172 6.50 -9.68 5.38
N LEU A 173 5.97 -9.49 6.59
CA LEU A 173 5.08 -8.37 6.88
C LEU A 173 5.79 -7.02 6.68
N ALA A 174 7.01 -6.88 7.18
CA ALA A 174 7.80 -5.65 7.03
C ALA A 174 8.07 -5.33 5.55
N GLN A 175 8.44 -6.34 4.76
CA GLN A 175 8.61 -6.26 3.32
C GLN A 175 7.33 -5.77 2.64
N ALA A 176 6.19 -6.41 2.91
CA ALA A 176 4.90 -6.03 2.32
C ALA A 176 4.56 -4.56 2.62
N VAL A 177 4.73 -4.13 3.87
CA VAL A 177 4.50 -2.75 4.29
C VAL A 177 5.46 -1.78 3.59
N LEU A 178 6.75 -2.09 3.54
CA LEU A 178 7.76 -1.22 2.91
C LEU A 178 7.53 -1.07 1.40
N LEU A 179 7.22 -2.15 0.68
CA LEU A 179 6.93 -2.09 -0.76
C LEU A 179 5.68 -1.26 -1.07
N VAL A 180 4.65 -1.37 -0.22
CA VAL A 180 3.45 -0.54 -0.32
C VAL A 180 3.76 0.93 -0.03
N LEU A 181 4.63 1.21 0.94
CA LEU A 181 5.09 2.57 1.24
C LEU A 181 5.93 3.16 0.09
N VAL A 182 6.75 2.36 -0.58
CA VAL A 182 7.46 2.77 -1.81
C VAL A 182 6.45 3.19 -2.87
N ALA A 183 5.47 2.35 -3.16
CA ALA A 183 4.45 2.66 -4.17
C ALA A 183 3.62 3.90 -3.78
N ALA A 184 3.27 4.03 -2.50
CA ALA A 184 2.61 5.21 -1.98
C ALA A 184 3.45 6.49 -2.17
N ALA A 185 4.74 6.44 -1.82
CA ALA A 185 5.67 7.56 -1.95
C ALA A 185 5.88 7.95 -3.42
N LEU A 186 6.02 6.98 -4.32
CA LEU A 186 6.10 7.22 -5.77
C LEU A 186 4.81 7.82 -6.33
N GLY A 187 3.65 7.29 -5.94
CA GLY A 187 2.35 7.85 -6.30
C GLY A 187 2.20 9.31 -5.87
N LEU A 188 2.68 9.65 -4.67
CA LEU A 188 2.65 11.01 -4.14
C LEU A 188 3.62 11.95 -4.88
N ALA A 189 4.85 11.49 -5.14
CA ALA A 189 5.88 12.26 -5.84
C ALA A 189 5.46 12.60 -7.28
N ILE A 190 4.97 11.60 -8.00
CA ILE A 190 4.68 11.70 -9.44
C ILE A 190 3.31 12.36 -9.66
N GLY A 191 2.30 11.97 -8.86
CA GLY A 191 0.92 12.46 -9.00
C GLY A 191 0.24 12.08 -10.32
N ASN A 192 0.74 11.05 -11.01
CA ASN A 192 0.17 10.43 -12.20
C ASN A 192 0.19 8.91 -11.99
N ALA A 193 -1.00 8.29 -11.94
CA ALA A 193 -1.13 6.88 -11.58
C ALA A 193 -0.44 5.94 -12.58
N PRO A 194 -0.72 6.01 -13.91
CA PRO A 194 0.00 5.21 -14.89
C PRO A 194 1.52 5.30 -14.78
N ALA A 195 2.08 6.52 -14.68
CA ALA A 195 3.53 6.71 -14.60
C ALA A 195 4.12 6.11 -13.31
N ALA A 196 3.45 6.28 -12.17
CA ALA A 196 3.90 5.71 -10.90
C ALA A 196 3.81 4.17 -10.89
N ILE A 197 2.76 3.59 -11.49
CA ILE A 197 2.60 2.13 -11.61
C ILE A 197 3.73 1.56 -12.49
N VAL A 198 3.95 2.15 -13.67
CA VAL A 198 5.01 1.69 -14.58
C VAL A 198 6.38 1.78 -13.91
N LEU A 199 6.68 2.91 -13.25
CA LEU A 199 7.95 3.06 -12.54
C LEU A 199 8.12 2.01 -11.44
N TYR A 200 7.10 1.81 -10.60
CA TYR A 200 7.14 0.83 -9.53
C TYR A 200 7.40 -0.60 -10.06
N LEU A 201 6.70 -1.00 -11.12
CA LEU A 201 6.81 -2.35 -11.68
C LEU A 201 8.12 -2.58 -12.45
N ILE A 202 8.64 -1.57 -13.14
CA ILE A 202 9.89 -1.70 -13.90
C ILE A 202 11.13 -1.56 -13.02
N LEU A 203 11.00 -0.97 -11.83
CA LEU A 203 12.14 -0.64 -10.99
C LEU A 203 13.01 -1.85 -10.60
N PRO A 204 12.45 -3.00 -10.17
CA PRO A 204 13.25 -4.20 -9.92
C PRO A 204 14.04 -4.62 -11.17
N VAL A 205 13.36 -4.71 -12.32
CA VAL A 205 13.96 -5.09 -13.62
C VAL A 205 15.08 -4.13 -14.02
N LEU A 206 14.88 -2.84 -13.82
CA LEU A 206 15.87 -1.82 -14.12
C LEU A 206 17.12 -2.01 -13.25
N THR A 207 16.94 -2.13 -11.93
CA THR A 207 18.07 -2.29 -11.01
C THR A 207 18.84 -3.59 -11.22
N THR A 208 18.15 -4.71 -11.49
CA THR A 208 18.82 -6.00 -11.77
C THR A 208 19.54 -5.98 -13.11
N THR A 209 18.96 -5.38 -14.14
CA THR A 209 19.60 -5.26 -15.46
C THR A 209 20.82 -4.36 -15.42
N LEU A 210 20.74 -3.20 -14.75
CA LEU A 210 21.90 -2.31 -14.59
C LEU A 210 23.00 -2.94 -13.73
N ALA A 211 22.64 -3.81 -12.78
CA ALA A 211 23.62 -4.50 -11.94
C ALA A 211 24.53 -5.45 -12.73
N LEU A 212 24.13 -5.86 -13.94
CA LEU A 212 24.97 -6.66 -14.84
C LEU A 212 26.19 -5.89 -15.36
N ILE A 213 26.15 -4.56 -15.33
CA ILE A 213 27.28 -3.71 -15.72
C ILE A 213 28.27 -3.67 -14.55
N PRO A 214 29.53 -4.10 -14.72
CA PRO A 214 30.48 -4.24 -13.60
C PRO A 214 30.67 -2.97 -12.76
N GLY A 215 30.67 -1.80 -13.40
CA GLY A 215 30.81 -0.51 -12.71
C GLY A 215 29.58 -0.08 -11.90
N LEU A 216 28.40 -0.67 -12.18
CA LEU A 216 27.14 -0.32 -11.52
C LEU A 216 26.65 -1.38 -10.53
N HIS A 217 27.19 -2.61 -10.59
CA HIS A 217 26.80 -3.73 -9.73
C HIS A 217 26.65 -3.33 -8.24
N THR A 218 27.70 -2.74 -7.67
CA THR A 218 27.70 -2.34 -6.26
C THR A 218 26.64 -1.27 -5.98
N ALA A 219 26.53 -0.25 -6.83
CA ALA A 219 25.58 0.85 -6.65
C ALA A 219 24.12 0.36 -6.76
N MET A 220 23.82 -0.50 -7.74
CA MET A 220 22.48 -1.05 -7.93
C MET A 220 22.03 -1.92 -6.76
N GLY A 221 22.94 -2.60 -6.08
CA GLY A 221 22.62 -3.32 -4.84
C GLY A 221 22.06 -2.42 -3.73
N TRP A 222 22.49 -1.16 -3.63
CA TRP A 222 21.98 -0.21 -2.63
C TRP A 222 20.67 0.45 -3.04
N VAL A 223 20.44 0.57 -4.35
CA VAL A 223 19.24 1.19 -4.92
C VAL A 223 18.13 0.15 -5.14
N SER A 224 18.41 -1.15 -5.15
CA SER A 224 17.43 -2.17 -5.48
C SER A 224 16.31 -2.26 -4.43
N LEU A 225 15.10 -2.58 -4.90
CA LEU A 225 14.01 -3.01 -4.02
C LEU A 225 14.20 -4.45 -3.53
N ASP A 226 15.10 -5.20 -4.14
CA ASP A 226 15.40 -6.58 -3.78
C ASP A 226 15.89 -6.70 -2.32
N ALA A 227 16.63 -5.69 -1.84
CA ALA A 227 17.03 -5.61 -0.42
C ALA A 227 15.81 -5.66 0.53
N ILE A 228 14.71 -4.97 0.17
CA ILE A 228 13.45 -5.00 0.94
C ILE A 228 12.80 -6.38 0.81
N SER A 229 12.86 -7.00 -0.37
CA SER A 229 12.36 -8.36 -0.62
C SER A 229 13.12 -9.46 0.15
N MET A 230 14.36 -9.20 0.57
CA MET A 230 15.12 -10.15 1.38
C MET A 230 14.67 -10.20 2.85
N LEU A 231 13.88 -9.22 3.33
CA LEU A 231 13.32 -9.25 4.68
C LEU A 231 12.46 -10.51 4.91
N GLY A 232 11.68 -10.94 3.90
CA GLY A 232 10.85 -12.15 3.99
C GLY A 232 11.62 -13.44 4.28
N ALA A 233 12.92 -13.49 3.97
CA ALA A 233 13.77 -14.65 4.30
C ALA A 233 14.06 -14.77 5.81
N GLY A 234 13.92 -13.67 6.57
CA GLY A 234 14.05 -13.64 8.02
C GLY A 234 15.48 -13.85 8.55
N SER A 235 16.50 -13.64 7.71
CA SER A 235 17.92 -13.85 8.06
C SER A 235 18.81 -12.80 7.39
N LEU A 236 18.61 -11.52 7.76
CA LEU A 236 19.47 -10.43 7.29
C LEU A 236 20.70 -10.28 8.18
N ASP A 237 21.86 -10.16 7.53
CA ASP A 237 23.10 -9.73 8.15
C ASP A 237 23.12 -8.20 8.32
N THR A 238 24.14 -7.67 9.00
CA THR A 238 24.28 -6.22 9.24
C THR A 238 24.30 -5.42 7.93
N ARG A 239 24.88 -5.99 6.87
CA ARG A 239 24.91 -5.37 5.55
C ARG A 239 23.52 -5.35 4.92
N GLY A 240 22.76 -6.43 4.99
CA GLY A 240 21.37 -6.50 4.52
C GLY A 240 20.49 -5.41 5.13
N TRP A 241 20.61 -5.18 6.44
CA TRP A 241 19.91 -4.08 7.11
C TRP A 241 20.30 -2.69 6.58
N ALA A 242 21.59 -2.47 6.29
CA ALA A 242 22.05 -1.23 5.67
C ALA A 242 21.46 -1.03 4.26
N HIS A 243 21.41 -2.10 3.45
CA HIS A 243 20.79 -2.06 2.13
C HIS A 243 19.29 -1.75 2.20
N VAL A 244 18.55 -2.36 3.14
CA VAL A 244 17.13 -2.04 3.40
C VAL A 244 16.96 -0.57 3.78
N ALA A 245 17.78 -0.05 4.70
CA ALA A 245 17.69 1.32 5.17
C ALA A 245 17.96 2.34 4.05
N VAL A 246 18.98 2.11 3.23
CA VAL A 246 19.31 2.98 2.09
C VAL A 246 18.23 2.89 1.01
N SER A 247 17.73 1.71 0.69
CA SER A 247 16.64 1.54 -0.27
C SER A 247 15.35 2.23 0.21
N ALA A 248 15.00 2.10 1.50
CA ALA A 248 13.88 2.82 2.11
C ALA A 248 14.08 4.35 2.08
N LEU A 249 15.30 4.84 2.30
CA LEU A 249 15.60 6.27 2.20
C LEU A 249 15.36 6.77 0.76
N ILE A 250 15.87 6.04 -0.24
CA ILE A 250 15.78 6.41 -1.65
C ILE A 250 14.35 6.34 -2.18
N TRP A 251 13.59 5.30 -1.81
CA TRP A 251 12.30 5.00 -2.44
C TRP A 251 11.07 5.36 -1.60
N ILE A 252 11.24 5.58 -0.30
CA ILE A 252 10.15 5.99 0.58
C ILE A 252 10.37 7.43 1.02
N VAL A 253 11.49 7.73 1.69
CA VAL A 253 11.70 9.03 2.34
C VAL A 253 11.82 10.15 1.30
N ILE A 254 12.71 10.03 0.32
CA ILE A 254 12.92 11.07 -0.69
C ILE A 254 11.63 11.34 -1.49
N PRO A 255 10.93 10.35 -2.08
CA PRO A 255 9.73 10.61 -2.87
C PRO A 255 8.56 11.10 -2.01
N ALA A 256 8.43 10.62 -0.76
CA ALA A 256 7.39 11.11 0.14
C ALA A 256 7.60 12.58 0.50
N VAL A 257 8.84 13.00 0.79
CA VAL A 257 9.17 14.40 1.08
C VAL A 257 8.90 15.28 -0.14
N VAL A 258 9.43 14.89 -1.31
CA VAL A 258 9.22 15.63 -2.57
C VAL A 258 7.74 15.75 -2.90
N GLY A 259 7.00 14.64 -2.82
CA GLY A 259 5.57 14.59 -3.09
C GLY A 259 4.74 15.41 -2.11
N THR A 260 5.10 15.41 -0.83
CA THR A 260 4.43 16.22 0.20
C THR A 260 4.67 17.71 -0.06
N ILE A 261 5.92 18.13 -0.31
CA ILE A 261 6.25 19.53 -0.61
C ILE A 261 5.50 20.00 -1.86
N ARG A 262 5.50 19.19 -2.93
CA ARG A 262 4.77 19.52 -4.16
C ARG A 262 3.28 19.67 -3.91
N THR A 263 2.69 18.76 -3.13
CA THR A 263 1.27 18.78 -2.78
C THR A 263 0.90 20.01 -1.96
N LEU A 264 1.76 20.47 -1.07
CA LEU A 264 1.53 21.67 -0.27
C LEU A 264 1.63 22.96 -1.08
N ARG A 265 2.50 22.99 -2.11
CA ARG A 265 2.73 24.18 -2.95
C ARG A 265 1.80 24.29 -4.17
N ARG A 266 1.06 23.23 -4.52
CA ARG A 266 0.24 23.21 -5.73
C ARG A 266 -1.05 24.01 -5.53
N GLU A 267 -1.29 25.02 -6.36
CA GLU A 267 -2.59 25.69 -6.41
C GLU A 267 -3.65 24.73 -6.96
N VAL A 268 -4.80 24.68 -6.31
CA VAL A 268 -5.94 23.90 -6.77
C VAL A 268 -6.72 24.82 -7.69
N LYS A 269 -6.72 24.50 -8.99
CA LYS A 269 -7.44 25.24 -10.03
C LYS A 269 -8.74 24.53 -10.38
#